data_AF-A0A8S3AR20-F1
#
_entry.id   AF-A0A8S3AR20-F1
#
_cell.length_a   1.000
_cell.length_b   1.000
_cell.length_c   1.000
_cell.angle_alpha   90.00
_cell.angle_beta   90.00
_cell.angle_gamma   90.00
#
_symmetry.space_group_name_H-M   'P 1'
#
loop_
_entity.id
_entity.type
_entity.pdbx_description
1 polymer ?
#
loop_
_entity_poly.entity_id
_entity_poly.type
_entity_poly.pdbx_seq_one_letter_code
_entity_poly.pdbx_strand_id
1 'polypeptide(L)' 'TPQTWQDRWEGPTDSMQYLRVVVSKAKAMQQITSSTKDRDIFSQTISLSDLFRPDTFLNALRQQTAR' A
#
# COMPACT_ATOMS: atom_id res chain seq x y z
N THR A 1 -5.93 -16.23 -11.12
CA THR A 1 -4.66 -15.92 -10.44
C THR A 1 -4.17 -17.15 -9.70
N PRO A 2 -2.86 -17.50 -9.68
CA PRO A 2 -2.35 -18.63 -8.89
C PRO A 2 -2.68 -18.48 -7.41
N GLN A 3 -3.05 -19.58 -6.73
CA GLN A 3 -3.41 -19.56 -5.32
C GLN A 3 -2.30 -18.98 -4.45
N THR A 4 -1.05 -19.32 -4.76
CA THR A 4 0.15 -18.82 -4.07
C THR A 4 0.29 -17.30 -4.08
N TRP A 5 -0.34 -16.59 -5.02
CA TRP A 5 -0.36 -15.12 -5.05
C TRP A 5 -1.45 -14.58 -4.12
N GLN A 6 -2.64 -15.18 -4.16
CA GLN A 6 -3.76 -14.81 -3.29
C GLN A 6 -3.42 -15.04 -1.82
N ASP A 7 -2.67 -16.09 -1.49
CA ASP A 7 -2.21 -16.38 -0.13
C ASP A 7 -1.28 -15.27 0.42
N ARG A 8 -0.60 -14.53 -0.47
CA ARG A 8 0.28 -13.40 -0.08
C ARG A 8 -0.45 -12.08 -0.03
N TRP A 9 -1.34 -11.85 -0.97
CA TRP A 9 -2.16 -10.65 -1.05
C TRP A 9 -3.45 -10.98 -1.79
N GLU A 10 -4.57 -10.84 -1.09
CA GLU A 10 -5.89 -11.06 -1.68
C GLU A 10 -6.19 -9.95 -2.70
N GLY A 11 -6.16 -10.33 -3.97
CA GLY A 11 -6.39 -9.44 -5.10
C GLY A 11 -7.39 -10.00 -6.12
N PRO A 12 -7.51 -9.34 -7.27
CA PRO A 12 -8.40 -9.77 -8.35
C PRO A 12 -8.16 -11.22 -8.80
N THR A 13 -9.24 -11.91 -9.17
CA THR A 13 -9.21 -13.29 -9.68
C THR A 13 -8.68 -13.37 -11.12
N ASP A 14 -8.77 -12.27 -11.87
CA ASP A 14 -8.12 -12.12 -13.17
C ASP A 14 -6.64 -11.80 -13.02
N SER A 15 -5.79 -12.58 -13.69
CA SER A 15 -4.34 -12.49 -13.55
C SER A 15 -3.78 -11.18 -14.09
N MET A 16 -4.31 -10.65 -15.20
CA MET A 16 -3.86 -9.39 -15.79
C MET A 16 -4.24 -8.20 -14.92
N GLN A 17 -5.46 -8.22 -14.38
CA GLN A 17 -5.94 -7.22 -13.44
C GLN A 17 -5.14 -7.26 -12.14
N TYR A 18 -4.83 -8.45 -11.62
CA TYR A 18 -3.99 -8.62 -10.45
C TYR A 18 -2.62 -7.96 -10.64
N LEU A 19 -1.93 -8.28 -11.75
CA LEU A 19 -0.63 -7.68 -12.06
C LEU A 19 -0.71 -6.15 -12.21
N ARG A 20 -1.75 -5.65 -12.89
CA ARG A 20 -1.95 -4.20 -13.05
C ARG A 20 -2.10 -3.51 -11.70
N VAL A 21 -2.90 -4.09 -10.80
CA VAL A 21 -3.11 -3.52 -9.46
C VAL A 21 -1.83 -3.58 -8.62
N VAL A 22 -1.12 -4.71 -8.64
CA VAL A 22 0.16 -4.86 -7.91
C VAL A 22 1.18 -3.83 -8.37
N VAL A 23 1.36 -3.66 -9.69
CA VAL A 23 2.30 -2.67 -10.24
C VAL A 23 1.88 -1.25 -9.88
N SER A 24 0.58 -0.93 -9.98
CA SER A 24 0.06 0.39 -9.60
C SER A 24 0.32 0.70 -8.12
N LYS A 25 -0.02 -0.22 -7.22
CA LYS A 25 0.23 -0.08 -5.78
C LYS A 25 1.72 0.02 -5.47
N ALA A 26 2.56 -0.81 -6.11
CA ALA A 26 4.00 -0.75 -5.94
C ALA A 26 4.59 0.62 -6.34
N LYS A 27 4.13 1.20 -7.45
CA LYS A 27 4.54 2.54 -7.88
C LYS A 27 4.08 3.62 -6.89
N ALA A 28 2.85 3.57 -6.41
CA ALA A 28 2.35 4.49 -5.40
C ALA A 28 3.15 4.38 -4.08
N MET A 29 3.50 3.17 -3.65
CA MET A 29 4.34 2.94 -2.47
C MET A 29 5.75 3.53 -2.63
N GLN A 30 6.33 3.46 -3.84
CA GLN A 30 7.62 4.11 -4.12
C GLN A 30 7.53 5.64 -4.00
N GLN A 31 6.44 6.23 -4.49
CA GLN A 31 6.20 7.67 -4.36
C GLN A 31 6.07 8.06 -2.90
N ILE A 32 5.22 7.38 -2.13
CA ILE A 32 5.04 7.63 -0.70
C ILE A 32 6.36 7.50 0.07
N THR A 33 7.13 6.44 -0.20
CA THR A 33 8.45 6.25 0.45
C THR A 33 9.44 7.34 0.09
N SER A 34 9.39 7.86 -1.13
CA SER A 34 10.28 8.95 -1.58
C SER A 34 9.94 10.25 -0.84
N SER A 35 8.66 10.53 -0.64
CA SER A 35 8.16 11.71 0.08
C SER A 35 8.46 11.67 1.58
N THR A 36 8.52 10.47 2.17
CA THR A 36 8.92 10.28 3.57
C THR A 36 10.35 10.76 3.88
N LYS A 37 11.23 10.85 2.88
CA LYS A 37 12.63 11.29 3.09
C LYS A 37 12.72 12.72 3.62
N ASP A 38 11.72 13.55 3.33
CA ASP A 38 11.63 14.94 3.82
C ASP A 38 10.97 15.05 5.20
N ARG A 39 10.83 13.92 5.92
CA ARG A 39 10.20 13.80 7.25
C ARG A 39 8.73 14.18 7.32
N ASP A 40 8.07 14.34 6.18
CA ASP A 40 6.64 14.64 6.13
C ASP A 40 5.89 13.74 5.15
N ILE A 41 5.38 12.62 5.70
CA ILE A 41 4.56 11.66 4.95
C ILE A 41 3.16 12.21 4.64
N PHE A 42 2.70 13.22 5.39
CA PHE A 42 1.36 13.78 5.28
C PHE A 42 1.32 15.07 4.48
N SER A 43 2.48 15.56 4.02
CA SER A 43 2.59 16.64 3.03
C SER A 43 1.79 16.36 1.75
N GLN A 44 1.47 15.08 1.50
CA GLN A 44 0.78 14.59 0.30
C GLN A 44 -0.46 13.79 0.69
N THR A 45 -1.50 13.86 -0.13
CA THR A 45 -2.69 13.03 0.08
C THR A 45 -2.35 11.58 -0.24
N ILE A 46 -2.41 10.70 0.76
CA ILE A 46 -2.23 9.26 0.59
C ILE A 46 -3.60 8.60 0.41
N SER A 47 -3.82 7.95 -0.73
CA SER A 47 -5.00 7.12 -0.93
C SER A 47 -4.81 5.76 -0.25
N LEU A 48 -5.75 5.38 0.62
CA LEU A 48 -5.72 4.05 1.26
C LEU A 48 -5.84 2.91 0.25
N SER A 49 -6.44 3.18 -0.92
CA SER A 49 -6.55 2.22 -2.02
C SER A 49 -5.19 1.89 -2.65
N ASP A 50 -4.14 2.68 -2.41
CA ASP A 50 -2.80 2.42 -2.92
C ASP A 50 -1.99 1.48 -2.00
N LEU A 51 -2.42 1.32 -0.74
CA LEU A 51 -1.76 0.46 0.23
C LEU A 51 -2.13 -1.02 0.00
N PHE A 52 -1.17 -1.91 0.27
CA PHE A 52 -1.45 -3.36 0.29
C PHE A 52 -2.23 -3.76 1.56
N ARG A 53 -1.93 -3.13 2.70
CA ARG A 53 -2.54 -3.39 4.01
C ARG A 53 -2.88 -2.09 4.76
N PRO A 54 -4.01 -1.45 4.43
CA PRO A 54 -4.41 -0.17 5.02
C PRO A 54 -4.58 -0.25 6.56
N ASP A 55 -5.09 -1.37 7.06
CA ASP A 55 -5.27 -1.68 8.49
C ASP A 55 -3.97 -1.52 9.28
N THR A 56 -2.88 -2.10 8.75
CA THR A 56 -1.58 -2.13 9.40
C THR A 56 -0.98 -0.73 9.43
N PHE A 57 -1.14 0.04 8.35
CA PHE A 57 -0.72 1.43 8.29
C PHE A 57 -1.45 2.30 9.32
N LEU A 58 -2.78 2.21 9.38
CA LEU A 58 -3.57 2.99 10.35
C LEU A 58 -3.23 2.62 11.80
N ASN A 59 -2.96 1.34 12.08
CA ASN A 59 -2.51 0.93 13.41
C ASN A 59 -1.12 1.46 13.76
N ALA A 60 -0.19 1.51 12.80
CA ALA A 60 1.12 2.13 13.00
C ALA A 60 0.99 3.64 13.26
N LEU A 61 0.12 4.34 12.51
CA LEU A 61 -0.18 5.75 12.73
C LEU A 61 -0.79 5.99 14.12
N ARG A 62 -1.72 5.14 14.55
CA ARG A 62 -2.30 5.18 15.89
C ARG A 62 -1.23 5.00 16.97
N GLN A 63 -0.27 4.09 16.78
CA GLN A 63 0.83 3.89 17.72
C GLN A 63 1.78 5.09 17.77
N GLN A 64 2.07 5.70 16.62
CA GLN A 64 2.94 6.89 16.55
C GLN A 64 2.29 8.10 17.23
N THR A 65 0.98 8.29 17.08
CA THR A 65 0.24 9.41 17.69
C THR A 65 -0.06 9.21 19.17
N ALA A 66 -0.01 7.97 19.66
CA ALA A 66 -0.18 7.65 21.09
C ALA A 66 1.13 7.71 21.91
N ARG A 67 2.28 7.86 21.24
CA ARG A 67 3.58 8.08 21.88
C ARG A 67 3.80 9.55 22.17
#